data_AF-A0AA88A7P1-F1
#
_entry.id   AF-A0AA88A7P1-F1
#
_cell.length_a   1.000
_cell.length_b   1.000
_cell.length_c   1.000
_cell.angle_alpha   90.00
_cell.angle_beta   90.00
_cell.angle_gamma   90.00
#
_symmetry.space_group_name_H-M   'P 1'
#
loop_
_entity.id
_entity.type
_entity.pdbx_description
1 polymer ?
#
loop_
_entity_poly.entity_id
_entity_poly.type
_entity_poly.pdbx_seq_one_letter_code
_entity_poly.pdbx_strand_id
1 'polypeptide(L)' 'MASAVDSSGEPIPTSAVLMASSKHIALRCQSENVEFLKCKKKDQNPEKCLDKGQQVTRCVLGLEKVRNDDC' A
#
# COMPACT_ATOMS: atom_id res chain seq x y z
N MET A 1 17.56 3.80 -15.68
CA MET A 1 17.00 2.98 -14.60
C MET A 1 15.78 3.71 -14.07
N ALA A 2 14.63 3.05 -13.89
CA ALA A 2 13.48 3.70 -13.26
C ALA A 2 13.81 3.88 -11.77
N SER A 3 13.84 5.12 -11.29
CA SER A 3 14.05 5.40 -9.86
C SER A 3 12.88 4.84 -9.05
N ALA A 4 13.18 4.18 -7.93
CA ALA A 4 12.18 3.64 -7.00
C ALA A 4 11.62 4.69 -6.03
N VAL A 5 12.13 5.92 -6.09
CA VAL A 5 11.78 7.05 -5.22
C VAL A 5 11.51 8.30 -6.06
N ASP A 6 10.62 9.18 -5.59
CA ASP A 6 10.35 10.48 -6.21
C ASP A 6 11.46 11.50 -5.88
N SER A 7 11.39 12.70 -6.46
CA SER A 7 12.29 13.82 -6.18
C SER A 7 12.38 14.20 -4.69
N SER A 8 11.38 13.87 -3.88
CA SER A 8 11.27 14.10 -2.44
C SER A 8 11.75 12.91 -1.60
N GLY A 9 12.19 11.82 -2.25
CA GLY A 9 12.63 10.60 -1.58
C GLY A 9 11.49 9.73 -1.06
N GLU A 10 10.24 9.97 -1.48
CA GLU A 10 9.12 9.09 -1.15
C GLU A 10 9.09 7.89 -2.11
N PRO A 11 8.76 6.68 -1.63
CA PRO A 11 8.65 5.52 -2.50
C PRO A 11 7.60 5.75 -3.60
N ILE A 12 7.98 5.50 -4.86
CA ILE A 12 7.02 5.50 -5.96
C ILE A 12 6.40 4.10 -6.03
N PRO A 13 5.08 3.94 -5.79
CA PRO A 13 4.40 2.66 -5.85
C PRO A 13 4.16 2.24 -7.32
N THR A 14 5.24 2.08 -8.09
CA THR A 14 5.16 1.51 -9.44
C THR A 14 4.71 0.04 -9.35
N SER A 15 4.13 -0.48 -10.42
CA SER A 15 3.67 -1.87 -10.48
C SER A 15 4.79 -2.87 -10.16
N ALA A 16 6.03 -2.61 -10.61
CA ALA A 16 7.18 -3.44 -10.33
C ALA A 16 7.54 -3.45 -8.83
N VAL A 17 7.57 -2.27 -8.19
CA VAL A 17 7.87 -2.13 -6.76
C VAL A 17 6.80 -2.83 -5.93
N LEU A 18 5.52 -2.59 -6.21
CA LEU A 18 4.41 -3.24 -5.51
C LEU A 18 4.43 -4.76 -5.65
N MET A 19 4.78 -5.27 -6.83
CA MET A 19 4.86 -6.72 -7.06
C MET A 19 6.02 -7.35 -6.29
N ALA A 20 7.19 -6.70 -6.25
CA ALA A 20 8.32 -7.12 -5.43
C ALA A 20 8.01 -7.06 -3.91
N SER A 21 7.23 -6.06 -3.48
CA SER A 21 6.78 -5.89 -2.08
C SER A 21 5.62 -6.80 -1.67
N SER A 22 4.95 -7.45 -2.62
CA SER A 22 3.62 -8.06 -2.42
C SER A 22 3.54 -9.02 -1.23
N LYS A 23 4.57 -9.86 -1.02
CA LYS A 23 4.63 -10.79 0.12
C LYS A 23 4.76 -10.07 1.45
N HIS A 24 5.54 -8.99 1.50
CA HIS A 24 5.70 -8.19 2.70
C HIS A 24 4.43 -7.39 3.01
N ILE A 25 3.80 -6.82 1.99
CA ILE A 25 2.50 -6.13 2.11
C ILE A 25 1.44 -7.10 2.66
N ALA A 26 1.39 -8.33 2.14
CA ALA A 26 0.42 -9.33 2.57
C ALA A 26 0.57 -9.73 4.04
N LEU A 27 1.78 -9.67 4.61
CA LEU A 27 2.05 -10.01 6.01
C LEU A 27 1.87 -8.81 6.94
N ARG A 28 2.34 -7.62 6.54
CA ARG A 28 2.38 -6.43 7.41
C ARG A 28 1.09 -5.61 7.37
N CYS A 29 0.43 -5.53 6.22
CA CYS A 29 -0.80 -4.74 6.01
C CYS A 29 -2.03 -5.63 5.83
N GLN A 30 -2.01 -6.85 6.37
CA GLN A 30 -3.07 -7.84 6.16
C GLN A 30 -4.41 -7.37 6.70
N SER A 31 -4.41 -6.83 7.93
CA SER A 31 -5.60 -6.35 8.64
C SER A 31 -6.35 -5.29 7.85
N GLU A 32 -5.64 -4.26 7.43
CA GLU A 32 -6.12 -3.11 6.68
C GLU A 32 -6.68 -3.57 5.33
N ASN A 33 -5.94 -4.44 4.63
CA ASN A 33 -6.37 -5.00 3.35
C ASN A 33 -7.66 -5.81 3.47
N VAL A 34 -7.77 -6.66 4.49
CA VAL A 34 -8.95 -7.48 4.73
C VAL A 34 -10.16 -6.61 5.11
N GLU A 35 -9.97 -5.56 5.91
CA GLU A 35 -11.03 -4.61 6.24
C GLU A 35 -11.53 -3.85 5.01
N PHE A 36 -10.62 -3.37 4.16
CA PHE A 36 -10.97 -2.70 2.91
C PHE A 36 -11.77 -3.62 1.97
N LEU A 37 -11.34 -4.89 1.82
CA LEU A 37 -12.04 -5.88 1.01
C LEU A 37 -13.42 -6.23 1.59
N LYS A 38 -13.54 -6.34 2.93
CA LYS A 38 -14.83 -6.53 3.59
C LYS A 38 -15.77 -5.34 3.36
N CYS A 39 -15.25 -4.11 3.40
CA CYS A 39 -16.03 -2.91 3.11
C CYS A 39 -16.56 -2.95 1.67
N LYS A 40 -15.68 -3.17 0.68
CA LYS A 40 -16.06 -3.29 -0.74
C LYS A 40 -17.07 -4.41 -1.02
N LYS A 41 -16.99 -5.53 -0.27
CA LYS A 41 -17.92 -6.65 -0.41
C LYS A 41 -19.32 -6.31 0.14
N LYS A 42 -19.40 -5.44 1.14
CA LYS A 42 -20.68 -5.03 1.76
C LYS A 42 -21.38 -3.94 0.95
N ASP A 43 -20.63 -2.96 0.46
CA ASP A 43 -21.16 -1.83 -0.30
C ASP A 43 -20.21 -1.52 -1.47
N GLN A 44 -20.77 -1.45 -2.68
CA GLN A 44 -19.99 -1.15 -3.89
C GLN A 44 -19.75 0.36 -4.06
N ASN A 45 -20.34 1.21 -3.21
CA ASN A 45 -20.07 2.64 -3.24
C ASN A 45 -18.61 2.92 -2.81
N PRO A 46 -17.79 3.51 -3.70
CA PRO A 46 -16.38 3.77 -3.41
C PRO A 46 -16.17 4.77 -2.26
N GLU A 47 -17.08 5.71 -2.03
CA GLU A 47 -16.91 6.77 -1.02
C GLU A 47 -16.95 6.23 0.40
N LYS A 48 -17.78 5.21 0.66
CA LYS A 48 -17.93 4.63 2.00
C LYS A 48 -16.70 3.86 2.48
N CYS A 49 -15.84 3.45 1.57
CA CYS A 49 -14.62 2.69 1.89
C CYS A 49 -13.34 3.52 1.75
N LEU A 50 -13.44 4.84 1.51
CA LEU A 50 -12.28 5.72 1.33
C LEU A 50 -11.36 5.74 2.56
N ASP A 51 -11.92 5.82 3.76
CA ASP A 51 -11.15 5.80 5.01
C ASP A 51 -10.30 4.52 5.14
N LYS A 52 -10.88 3.37 4.81
CA LYS A 52 -10.17 2.07 4.80
C LYS A 52 -9.14 1.99 3.68
N GLY A 53 -9.43 2.57 2.52
CA GLY A 53 -8.46 2.70 1.43
C GLY A 53 -7.25 3.55 1.83
N GLN A 54 -7.47 4.67 2.52
CA GLN A 54 -6.39 5.53 3.02
C GLN A 54 -5.53 4.81 4.05
N GLN A 55 -6.13 3.99 4.93
CA GLN A 55 -5.38 3.17 5.90
C GLN A 55 -4.48 2.14 5.19
N VAL A 56 -5.00 1.44 4.19
CA VAL A 56 -4.21 0.51 3.36
C VAL A 56 -3.04 1.23 2.69
N THR A 57 -3.31 2.34 1.99
CA THR A 57 -2.26 3.09 1.28
C THR A 57 -1.20 3.61 2.24
N ARG A 58 -1.59 4.11 3.41
CA ARG A 58 -0.64 4.55 4.45
C ARG A 58 0.25 3.42 4.93
N CYS A 59 -0.31 2.22 5.15
CA CYS A 59 0.48 1.06 5.56
C CYS A 59 1.48 0.64 4.47
N VAL A 60 1.04 0.57 3.21
CA VAL A 60 1.90 0.16 2.08
C VAL A 60 3.04 1.16 1.84
N LEU A 61 2.74 2.47 1.80
CA LEU A 61 3.78 3.50 1.60
C LEU A 61 4.75 3.55 2.77
N GLY A 62 4.27 3.35 4.00
CA GLY A 62 5.13 3.23 5.19
C GLY A 62 6.08 2.05 5.10
N LEU A 63 5.59 0.89 4.62
CA LEU A 63 6.42 -0.30 4.41
C LEU A 63 7.47 -0.11 3.32
N GLU A 64 7.12 0.56 2.22
CA GLU A 64 8.07 0.86 1.14
C GLU A 64 9.14 1.85 1.58
N LYS A 65 8.79 2.84 2.42
CA LYS A 65 9.76 3.78 3.01
C LYS A 65 10.78 3.04 3.88
N VAL A 66 10.31 2.24 4.85
CA VAL A 66 11.20 1.47 5.74
C VAL A 66 12.15 0.58 4.93
N ARG A 67 11.65 -0.11 3.90
CA ARG A 67 12.51 -0.96 3.07
C ARG A 67 13.56 -0.17 2.29
N ASN A 68 13.23 1.00 1.76
CA ASN A 68 14.20 1.82 1.02
C ASN A 68 15.32 2.35 1.92
N ASP A 69 15.07 2.54 3.22
CA ASP A 69 16.07 2.98 4.18
C ASP A 69 16.93 1.82 4.75
N ASP A 70 16.36 0.61 4.91
CA ASP A 70 17.01 -0.56 5.54
C ASP A 70 17.73 -1.52 4.56
N CYS A 71 17.57 -1.36 3.24
CA CYS A 71 18.18 -2.25 2.21
C CYS A 71 19.24 -1.57 1.34
#